data_AF-A0A852Z258-F1
#
_entry.id   AF-A0A852Z258-F1
#
_cell.length_a   1.000
_cell.length_b   1.000
_cell.length_c   1.000
_cell.angle_alpha   90.00
_cell.angle_beta   90.00
_cell.angle_gamma   90.00
#
_symmetry.space_group_name_H-M   'P 1'
#
loop_
_entity.id
_entity.type
_entity.pdbx_description
1 polymer ?
#
loop_
_entity_poly.entity_id
_entity_poly.type
_entity_poly.pdbx_seq_one_letter_code
_entity_poly.pdbx_strand_id
1 'polypeptide(L)'
;MASALIYVVVVLAVAAVVYLLASLVFGRGEELEPLRPGATPTRLPPSPLAGHDVRSLRFQLVFRGYKASEVDWALERLADELDDTRRRVTLLERELKAERQRRDDSADADGEDAPDGEDAPDGEDTSPEREL
;
A
#
# COMPACT_ATOMS: atom_id res chain seq x y z
N MET A 1 -54.54 22.65 -42.47
CA MET A 1 -54.39 22.65 -40.99
C MET A 1 -53.97 21.27 -40.47
N ALA A 2 -54.70 20.19 -40.75
CA ALA A 2 -54.37 18.84 -40.25
C ALA A 2 -52.96 18.32 -40.61
N SER A 3 -52.48 18.56 -41.84
CA SER A 3 -51.15 18.10 -42.28
C SER A 3 -49.99 18.73 -41.51
N ALA A 4 -50.13 20.00 -41.10
CA ALA A 4 -49.12 20.68 -40.29
C ALA A 4 -49.03 20.07 -38.88
N LEU A 5 -50.18 19.72 -38.29
CA LEU A 5 -50.24 19.05 -37.00
C LEU A 5 -49.60 17.66 -37.07
N ILE A 6 -49.85 16.89 -38.14
CA ILE A 6 -49.20 15.60 -38.37
C ILE A 6 -47.68 15.74 -38.47
N TYR A 7 -47.18 16.74 -39.20
CA TYR A 7 -45.74 16.97 -39.33
C TYR A 7 -45.07 17.28 -37.98
N VAL A 8 -45.68 18.13 -37.15
CA VAL A 8 -45.16 18.45 -35.82
C VAL A 8 -45.11 17.20 -34.94
N VAL A 9 -46.15 16.37 -34.96
CA VAL A 9 -46.18 15.10 -34.21
C VAL A 9 -45.08 14.16 -34.68
N VAL A 10 -44.86 14.04 -36.00
CA VAL A 10 -43.79 13.19 -36.55
C VAL A 10 -42.42 13.71 -36.14
N VAL A 11 -42.16 15.02 -36.22
CA VAL A 11 -40.88 15.61 -35.80
C VAL A 11 -40.64 15.38 -34.31
N LEU A 12 -41.66 15.55 -33.47
CA LEU A 12 -41.56 15.26 -32.03
C LEU A 12 -41.30 13.78 -31.77
N ALA A 13 -41.96 12.87 -32.51
CA ALA A 13 -41.72 11.44 -32.38
C ALA A 13 -40.29 11.07 -32.78
N VAL A 14 -39.78 11.61 -33.89
CA VAL A 14 -38.38 11.41 -34.31
C VAL A 14 -37.41 12.00 -33.29
N ALA A 15 -37.64 13.22 -32.81
CA ALA A 15 -36.82 13.84 -31.78
C ALA A 15 -36.81 13.03 -30.48
N ALA A 16 -37.97 12.49 -30.07
CA ALA A 16 -38.08 11.62 -28.92
C ALA A 16 -37.30 10.31 -29.12
N VAL A 17 -37.39 9.68 -30.29
CA VAL A 17 -36.62 8.46 -30.61
C VAL A 17 -35.12 8.75 -30.62
N VAL A 18 -34.68 9.83 -31.26
CA VAL A 18 -33.27 10.23 -31.26
C VAL A 18 -32.78 10.56 -29.85
N TYR A 19 -33.59 11.28 -29.06
CA TYR A 19 -33.30 11.58 -27.66
C TYR A 19 -33.22 10.30 -26.82
N LEU A 20 -34.11 9.33 -27.05
CA LEU A 20 -34.12 8.08 -26.31
C LEU A 20 -32.94 7.18 -26.71
N LEU A 21 -32.57 7.14 -27.99
CA LEU A 21 -31.37 6.46 -28.47
C LEU A 21 -30.09 7.15 -27.97
N ALA A 22 -30.01 8.47 -28.04
CA ALA A 22 -28.91 9.24 -27.47
C ALA A 22 -28.84 9.03 -25.96
N SER A 23 -29.97 9.05 -25.26
CA SER A 23 -30.04 8.71 -23.84
C SER A 23 -29.81 7.23 -23.53
N LEU A 24 -29.75 6.34 -24.52
CA LEU A 24 -29.34 4.94 -24.33
C LEU A 24 -27.84 4.79 -24.59
N VAL A 25 -27.35 5.43 -25.65
CA VAL A 25 -25.94 5.46 -26.09
C VAL A 25 -25.07 6.25 -25.12
N PHE A 26 -25.52 7.45 -24.74
CA PHE A 26 -24.97 8.29 -23.68
C PHE A 26 -25.62 8.00 -22.31
N GLY A 27 -26.49 6.98 -22.24
CA GLY A 27 -27.33 6.58 -21.10
C GLY A 27 -26.64 6.09 -19.85
N ARG A 28 -25.38 6.47 -19.68
CA ARG A 28 -24.56 6.23 -18.50
C ARG A 28 -23.61 7.42 -18.33
N GLY A 29 -24.19 8.55 -17.92
CA GLY A 29 -23.43 9.53 -17.18
C GLY A 29 -22.98 9.01 -15.81
N GLU A 30 -23.61 7.95 -15.28
CA GLU A 30 -23.31 7.37 -13.97
C GLU A 30 -23.77 5.89 -13.93
N GLU A 31 -23.07 4.97 -14.61
CA GLU A 31 -23.06 3.58 -14.15
C GLU A 31 -21.70 3.35 -13.53
N LEU A 32 -21.60 3.66 -12.24
CA LEU A 32 -21.26 2.64 -11.28
C LEU A 32 -22.21 2.86 -10.11
N GLU A 33 -23.20 1.97 -10.04
CA GLU A 33 -23.98 1.55 -8.87
C GLU A 33 -23.70 2.35 -7.58
N PRO A 34 -24.72 2.89 -6.88
CA PRO A 34 -24.50 3.35 -5.51
C PRO A 34 -23.98 2.15 -4.73
N LEU A 35 -22.66 2.07 -4.53
CA LEU A 35 -22.13 0.98 -3.73
C LEU A 35 -22.74 1.19 -2.36
N ARG A 36 -23.47 0.14 -1.95
CA ARG A 36 -24.10 0.01 -0.65
C ARG A 36 -23.18 0.67 0.39
N PRO A 37 -23.72 1.48 1.31
CA PRO A 37 -22.91 2.02 2.39
C PRO A 37 -22.18 0.84 3.06
N GLY A 38 -20.85 0.80 2.91
CA GLY A 38 -20.02 -0.26 3.48
C GLY A 38 -19.19 -1.12 2.50
N ALA A 39 -19.26 -0.93 1.19
CA ALA A 39 -18.36 -1.62 0.26
C ALA A 39 -17.63 -0.60 -0.61
N THR A 40 -16.49 -0.11 -0.14
CA THR A 40 -15.55 0.61 -0.99
C THR A 40 -14.94 -0.42 -1.96
N PRO A 41 -15.12 -0.31 -3.30
CA PRO A 41 -14.55 -1.26 -4.25
C PRO A 41 -13.07 -0.94 -4.52
N THR A 42 -12.51 0.02 -3.81
CA THR A 42 -11.08 0.16 -3.64
C THR A 42 -10.60 -1.02 -2.82
N ARG A 43 -10.26 -2.12 -3.50
CA ARG A 43 -9.28 -3.06 -2.93
C ARG A 43 -8.01 -2.27 -2.72
N LEU A 44 -7.87 -1.68 -1.53
CA LEU A 44 -6.57 -1.32 -1.01
C LEU A 44 -5.79 -2.64 -1.01
N PRO A 45 -4.67 -2.75 -1.75
CA PRO A 45 -3.82 -3.92 -1.65
C PRO A 45 -3.47 -4.15 -0.17
N PRO A 46 -3.31 -5.41 0.25
CA PRO A 46 -2.90 -5.70 1.62
C PRO A 46 -1.61 -4.94 1.90
N SER A 47 -1.54 -4.28 3.06
CA SER A 47 -0.36 -3.57 3.54
C SER A 47 0.92 -4.35 3.19
N PRO A 48 1.97 -3.70 2.65
CA PRO A 48 2.22 -2.25 2.68
C PRO A 48 1.77 -1.49 1.41
N LEU A 49 1.12 -0.34 1.62
CA LEU A 49 0.77 0.59 0.54
C LEU A 49 2.00 1.44 0.14
N ALA A 50 2.23 1.56 -1.16
CA ALA A 50 3.22 2.44 -1.75
C ALA A 50 2.53 3.56 -2.57
N GLY A 51 3.26 4.60 -2.95
CA GLY A 51 2.69 5.74 -3.68
C GLY A 51 2.15 5.35 -5.06
N HIS A 52 2.67 4.29 -5.68
CA HIS A 52 2.10 3.75 -6.92
C HIS A 52 0.67 3.21 -6.71
N ASP A 53 0.37 2.65 -5.54
CA ASP A 53 -0.97 2.16 -5.20
C ASP A 53 -1.96 3.32 -5.10
N VAL A 54 -1.53 4.44 -4.50
CA VAL A 54 -2.32 5.68 -4.37
C VAL A 54 -2.64 6.29 -5.74
N ARG A 55 -1.66 6.30 -6.66
CA ARG A 55 -1.85 6.77 -8.04
C ARG A 55 -2.78 5.89 -8.87
N SER A 56 -2.90 4.61 -8.49
CA SER A 56 -3.79 3.66 -9.17
C SER A 56 -5.25 3.72 -8.68
N LEU A 57 -5.54 4.51 -7.64
CA LEU A 57 -6.86 4.64 -7.06
C LEU A 57 -7.84 5.29 -8.05
N ARG A 58 -8.96 4.62 -8.31
CA ARG A 58 -10.06 5.16 -9.12
C ARG A 58 -11.24 5.46 -8.21
N PHE A 59 -11.68 6.71 -8.22
CA PHE A 59 -12.82 7.19 -7.44
C PHE A 59 -14.05 7.35 -8.34
N GLN A 60 -15.24 7.13 -7.78
CA GLN A 60 -16.51 7.45 -8.45
C GLN A 60 -16.71 8.98 -8.44
N LEU A 61 -17.20 9.53 -9.54
CA LEU A 61 -17.53 10.95 -9.67
C LEU A 61 -18.86 11.21 -8.95
N VAL A 62 -18.93 12.23 -8.08
CA VAL A 62 -20.19 12.65 -7.43
C VAL A 62 -20.38 14.15 -7.57
N PHE A 63 -21.59 14.58 -7.92
CA PHE A 63 -21.92 15.98 -8.27
C PHE A 63 -21.80 16.99 -7.10
N ARG A 64 -21.42 16.53 -5.89
CA ARG A 64 -21.20 17.39 -4.72
C ARG A 64 -19.73 17.85 -4.65
N GLY A 65 -19.46 19.01 -5.25
CA GLY A 65 -18.76 20.12 -4.59
C GLY A 65 -17.27 20.02 -4.24
N TYR A 66 -16.47 19.16 -4.88
CA TYR A 66 -15.01 19.28 -4.88
C TYR A 66 -14.49 19.24 -6.32
N LYS A 67 -13.53 20.10 -6.65
CA LYS A 67 -12.95 20.13 -7.99
C LYS A 67 -12.06 18.90 -8.15
N ALA A 68 -12.33 18.06 -9.14
CA ALA A 68 -11.55 16.85 -9.39
C ALA A 68 -10.03 17.14 -9.46
N SER A 69 -9.63 18.26 -10.08
CA SER A 69 -8.21 18.66 -10.15
C SER A 69 -7.56 18.96 -8.80
N GLU A 70 -8.32 19.46 -7.81
CA GLU A 70 -7.79 19.71 -6.46
C GLU A 70 -7.59 18.39 -5.70
N VAL A 71 -8.51 17.44 -5.90
CA VAL A 71 -8.40 16.08 -5.36
C VAL A 71 -7.22 15.36 -5.99
N ASP A 72 -7.05 15.43 -7.30
CA ASP A 72 -5.92 14.82 -8.02
C ASP A 72 -4.58 15.38 -7.51
N TRP A 73 -4.50 16.71 -7.33
CA TRP A 73 -3.30 17.35 -6.77
C TRP A 73 -3.00 16.87 -5.34
N ALA A 74 -4.03 16.76 -4.49
CA ALA A 74 -3.87 16.31 -3.12
C ALA A 74 -3.44 14.83 -3.04
N LEU A 75 -3.98 13.98 -3.92
CA LEU A 75 -3.62 12.56 -4.01
C LEU A 75 -2.18 12.38 -4.51
N GLU A 76 -1.74 13.16 -5.48
CA GLU A 76 -0.35 13.11 -5.97
C GLU A 76 0.62 13.52 -4.84
N ARG A 77 0.31 14.61 -4.13
CA ARG A 77 1.13 15.06 -2.99
C ARG A 77 1.19 14.02 -1.88
N LEU A 78 0.08 13.33 -1.61
CA LEU A 78 0.03 12.25 -0.63
C LEU A 78 0.85 11.03 -1.07
N ALA A 79 0.80 10.67 -2.35
CA ALA A 79 1.58 9.57 -2.91
C ALA A 79 3.08 9.81 -2.75
N ASP A 80 3.55 11.03 -3.02
CA ASP A 80 4.95 11.42 -2.83
C ASP A 80 5.42 11.33 -1.38
N GLU A 81 4.59 11.82 -0.44
CA GLU A 81 4.90 11.80 0.98
C GLU A 81 4.93 10.35 1.53
N LEU A 82 4.03 9.50 1.03
CA LEU A 82 4.02 8.07 1.36
C LEU A 82 5.28 7.38 0.87
N ASP A 83 5.70 7.63 -0.37
CA ASP A 83 6.93 7.09 -0.95
C ASP A 83 8.16 7.54 -0.15
N ASP A 84 8.21 8.81 0.27
CA ASP A 84 9.32 9.31 1.08
C ASP A 84 9.38 8.68 2.47
N THR A 85 8.23 8.59 3.14
CA THR A 85 8.12 7.92 4.44
C THR A 85 8.53 6.45 4.33
N ARG A 86 8.11 5.75 3.26
CA ARG A 86 8.46 4.34 3.05
C ARG A 86 9.96 4.16 2.83
N ARG A 87 10.58 5.03 2.03
CA ARG A 87 12.05 5.03 1.84
C ARG A 87 12.80 5.20 3.16
N ARG A 88 12.38 6.15 3.99
CA ARG A 88 13.01 6.39 5.30
C ARG A 88 12.88 5.18 6.23
N VAL A 89 11.71 4.55 6.30
CA VAL A 89 11.50 3.32 7.08
C VAL A 89 12.43 2.21 6.60
N THR A 90 12.51 1.97 5.29
CA THR A 90 13.40 0.94 4.73
C THR A 90 14.87 1.22 5.01
N LEU A 91 15.32 2.48 5.01
CA LEU A 91 16.68 2.85 5.37
C LEU A 91 16.96 2.54 6.85
N LEU A 92 16.09 2.97 7.76
CA LEU A 92 16.23 2.71 9.19
C LEU A 92 16.21 1.22 9.52
N GLU A 93 15.34 0.44 8.88
CA GLU A 93 15.29 -1.01 9.04
C GLU A 93 16.60 -1.69 8.61
N ARG A 94 17.24 -1.18 7.55
CA ARG A 94 18.54 -1.68 7.09
C ARG A 94 19.66 -1.33 8.05
N GLU A 95 19.67 -0.11 8.60
CA GLU A 95 20.65 0.32 9.60
C GLU A 95 20.56 -0.52 10.87
N LEU A 96 19.34 -0.71 11.40
CA LEU A 96 19.11 -1.56 12.57
C LEU A 96 19.51 -3.01 12.32
N LYS A 97 19.23 -3.54 11.12
CA LYS A 97 19.65 -4.90 10.75
C LYS A 97 21.18 -5.01 10.68
N ALA A 98 21.86 -4.00 10.12
CA ALA A 98 23.32 -3.98 10.05
C ALA A 98 23.98 -3.82 11.43
N GLU A 99 23.39 -3.04 12.33
CA GLU A 99 23.84 -2.92 13.72
C GLU A 99 23.67 -4.22 14.50
N ARG A 100 22.50 -4.87 14.37
CA ARG A 100 22.28 -6.20 14.98
C ARG A 100 23.29 -7.22 14.46
N GLN A 101 23.50 -7.29 13.15
CA GLN A 101 24.48 -8.20 12.56
C GLN A 101 25.88 -7.95 13.12
N ARG A 102 26.33 -6.69 13.22
CA ARG A 102 27.64 -6.36 13.81
C ARG A 102 27.76 -6.80 15.27
N ARG A 103 26.69 -6.66 16.05
CA ARG A 103 26.67 -7.08 17.45
C ARG A 103 26.72 -8.61 17.58
N ASP A 104 25.98 -9.30 16.73
CA ASP A 104 25.95 -10.76 16.73
C ASP A 104 27.31 -11.31 16.29
N ASP A 105 27.89 -10.76 15.20
CA ASP A 105 29.25 -11.11 14.73
C ASP A 105 30.33 -10.85 15.81
N SER A 106 30.19 -9.80 16.65
CA SER A 106 31.12 -9.55 17.76
C SER A 106 30.94 -10.50 18.94
N ALA A 107 29.71 -10.95 19.22
CA ALA A 107 29.44 -11.88 20.31
C ALA A 107 30.03 -13.28 20.00
N ASP A 108 30.00 -13.69 18.73
CA ASP A 108 30.63 -14.93 18.28
C ASP A 108 32.17 -14.86 18.36
N ALA A 109 32.77 -13.68 18.11
CA ALA A 109 34.21 -13.49 18.22
C ALA A 109 34.74 -13.54 19.67
N ASP A 110 33.96 -13.05 20.64
CA ASP A 110 34.33 -13.07 22.06
C ASP A 110 34.08 -14.44 22.73
N GLY A 111 33.25 -15.31 22.12
CA GLY A 111 32.93 -16.64 22.63
C GLY A 111 33.96 -17.74 22.29
N GLU A 112 34.80 -17.52 21.27
CA GLU A 112 35.78 -18.50 20.79
C GLU A 112 37.11 -18.45 21.59
N ASP A 113 37.31 -17.45 22.46
CA ASP A 113 38.49 -17.28 23.31
C ASP A 113 38.28 -17.78 24.76
N ALA A 114 37.17 -18.49 25.04
CA ALA A 114 37.04 -19.25 26.28
C ALA A 114 37.87 -20.55 26.13
N PRO A 115 38.97 -20.74 26.87
CA PRO A 115 39.70 -22.00 26.83
C PRO A 115 38.84 -23.09 27.49
N ASP A 116 38.16 -23.88 26.68
CA ASP A 116 37.64 -25.18 27.06
C ASP A 116 38.82 -26.10 27.40
N GLY A 117 38.99 -26.39 28.68
CA GLY A 117 40.07 -27.23 29.17
C GLY A 117 39.96 -27.57 30.64
N GLU A 118 38.77 -27.93 31.11
CA GLU A 118 38.62 -28.68 32.35
C GLU A 118 38.86 -30.16 32.06
N ASP A 119 40.12 -30.60 32.20
CA ASP A 119 40.48 -32.00 32.37
C ASP A 119 41.11 -32.16 33.75
N ALA A 120 40.26 -32.40 34.75
CA ALA A 120 40.68 -33.08 35.96
C ALA A 120 40.68 -34.60 35.66
N PRO A 121 41.80 -35.29 35.94
CA PRO A 121 41.67 -36.52 36.70
C PRO A 121 42.65 -36.62 37.86
N ASP A 122 42.14 -37.27 38.90
CA ASP A 122 42.79 -37.70 40.13
C ASP A 122 44.12 -38.46 39.88
N GLY A 123 45.09 -38.19 40.75
CA GLY A 123 46.33 -38.97 40.85
C GLY A 123 47.12 -38.59 42.10
N GLU A 124 46.98 -39.41 43.13
CA GLU A 124 47.82 -39.45 44.33
C GLU A 124 49.32 -39.33 44.00
N ASP A 125 50.05 -38.48 44.73
CA ASP A 125 51.35 -38.90 45.26
C ASP A 125 51.60 -38.32 46.65
N THR A 126 51.81 -39.23 47.58
CA THR A 126 52.03 -39.02 48.99
C THR A 126 53.53 -38.85 49.26
N SER A 127 53.97 -37.61 49.54
CA SER A 127 55.22 -37.30 50.29
C SER A 127 56.56 -37.82 49.70
N PRO A 128 57.74 -37.55 50.30
CA PRO A 128 58.23 -36.43 51.13
C PRO A 128 59.62 -35.89 50.65
N GLU A 129 59.98 -34.63 50.92
CA GLU A 129 61.40 -34.19 51.02
C GLU A 129 61.43 -32.76 51.62
N ARG A 130 61.80 -32.56 52.90
CA ARG A 130 63.15 -32.40 53.46
C ARG A 130 64.03 -31.36 52.75
N GLU A 131 64.30 -30.24 53.42
CA GLU A 131 65.64 -29.79 53.89
C GLU A 131 65.56 -28.30 54.29
N LEU A 132 65.65 -28.04 55.62
CA LEU A 132 66.71 -27.27 56.31
C LEU A 132 66.40 -25.77 56.47
#